data_AF-A0A950RSS5-F1
#
_entry.id   AF-A0A950RSS5-F1
#
_cell.length_a   1.000
_cell.length_b   1.000
_cell.length_c   1.000
_cell.angle_alpha   90.00
_cell.angle_beta   90.00
_cell.angle_gamma   90.00
#
_symmetry.space_group_name_H-M   'P 1'
#
loop_
_entity.id
_entity.type
_entity.pdbx_description
1 polymer ?
#
loop_
_entity_poly.entity_id
_entity_poly.type
_entity_poly.pdbx_seq_one_letter_code
_entity_poly.pdbx_strand_id
1 'polypeptide(L)'
;MNDMQREALAVLAEVWALAPDVRLGQLMAHLGFLGEAHVGKGLGYIEDDELIAVLYRHRAELRARLGGTPNQTLQPAGANTSVSGSSTRPEVAPAAEL
;
A
#
# COMPACT_ATOMS: atom_id res chain seq x y z
N MET A 1 -15.97 -3.76 21.76
CA MET A 1 -15.94 -3.41 20.33
C MET A 1 -17.21 -2.65 20.04
N ASN A 2 -17.07 -1.37 19.69
CA ASN A 2 -18.21 -0.50 19.38
C ASN A 2 -18.77 -0.83 17.98
N ASP A 3 -19.92 -0.27 17.61
CA ASP A 3 -20.56 -0.56 16.32
C ASP A 3 -19.72 -0.07 15.13
N MET A 4 -19.00 1.04 15.27
CA MET A 4 -18.11 1.56 14.22
C MET A 4 -16.91 0.62 13.96
N GLN A 5 -16.26 0.12 15.00
CA GLN A 5 -15.17 -0.86 14.88
C GLN A 5 -15.65 -2.13 14.21
N ARG A 6 -16.88 -2.57 14.51
CA ARG A 6 -17.52 -3.71 13.84
C ARG A 6 -17.75 -3.43 12.36
N GLU A 7 -18.26 -2.26 12.05
CA GLU A 7 -18.46 -1.83 10.67
C GLU A 7 -17.13 -1.73 9.92
N ALA A 8 -16.12 -1.07 10.49
CA ALA A 8 -14.79 -0.95 9.91
C ALA A 8 -14.17 -2.33 9.61
N LEU A 9 -14.23 -3.28 10.55
CA LEU A 9 -13.74 -4.64 10.31
C LEU A 9 -14.57 -5.39 9.26
N ALA A 10 -15.88 -5.19 9.22
CA ALA A 10 -16.74 -5.79 8.20
C ALA A 10 -16.41 -5.26 6.80
N VAL A 11 -16.28 -3.93 6.64
CA VAL A 11 -15.91 -3.32 5.35
C VAL A 11 -14.49 -3.69 4.94
N LEU A 12 -13.54 -3.77 5.89
CA LEU A 12 -12.18 -4.25 5.63
C LEU A 12 -12.17 -5.68 5.07
N ALA A 13 -12.97 -6.58 5.66
CA ALA A 13 -13.10 -7.95 5.16
C ALA A 13 -13.67 -7.98 3.74
N GLU A 14 -14.64 -7.12 3.43
CA GLU A 14 -15.17 -6.98 2.08
C GLU A 14 -14.14 -6.45 1.08
N VAL A 15 -13.37 -5.43 1.46
CA VAL A 15 -12.27 -4.89 0.63
C VAL A 15 -11.26 -5.98 0.32
N TRP A 16 -10.88 -6.77 1.32
CA TRP A 16 -9.93 -7.87 1.12
C TRP A 16 -10.50 -8.96 0.20
N ALA A 17 -11.78 -9.28 0.31
CA ALA A 17 -12.46 -10.21 -0.59
C ALA A 17 -12.51 -9.74 -2.06
N LEU A 18 -12.50 -8.41 -2.31
CA LEU A 18 -12.43 -7.83 -3.66
C LEU A 18 -11.02 -7.87 -4.27
N ALA A 19 -9.98 -8.07 -3.46
CA ALA A 19 -8.59 -8.09 -3.87
C ALA A 19 -7.83 -9.28 -3.23
N PRO A 20 -8.22 -10.53 -3.54
CA PRO A 20 -7.70 -11.73 -2.86
C PRO A 20 -6.20 -11.96 -3.10
N ASP A 21 -5.66 -11.42 -4.19
CA ASP A 21 -4.24 -11.54 -4.53
C ASP A 21 -3.34 -10.60 -3.70
N VAL A 22 -3.93 -9.65 -2.96
CA VAL A 22 -3.19 -8.70 -2.13
C VAL A 22 -2.97 -9.30 -0.74
N ARG A 23 -1.70 -9.35 -0.33
CA ARG A 23 -1.33 -9.75 1.04
C ARG A 23 -1.90 -8.77 2.04
N LEU A 24 -2.40 -9.27 3.18
CA LEU A 24 -2.99 -8.43 4.24
C LEU A 24 -2.08 -7.26 4.66
N GLY A 25 -0.78 -7.50 4.86
CA GLY A 25 0.17 -6.42 5.22
C GLY A 25 0.27 -5.32 4.16
N GLN A 26 0.15 -5.67 2.88
CA GLN A 26 0.14 -4.70 1.79
C GLN A 26 -1.17 -3.91 1.75
N LEU A 27 -2.31 -4.56 2.03
CA LEU A 27 -3.59 -3.87 2.18
C LEU A 27 -3.53 -2.84 3.31
N MET A 28 -2.99 -3.22 4.49
CA MET A 28 -2.85 -2.30 5.62
C MET A 28 -1.92 -1.12 5.31
N ALA A 29 -0.80 -1.36 4.62
CA ALA A 29 0.09 -0.29 4.18
C ALA A 29 -0.62 0.65 3.19
N HIS A 30 -1.39 0.11 2.25
CA HIS A 30 -2.16 0.91 1.30
C HIS A 30 -3.22 1.77 1.98
N LEU A 31 -3.94 1.22 2.97
CA LEU A 31 -4.88 1.98 3.78
C LEU A 31 -4.20 3.12 4.55
N GLY A 32 -2.97 2.92 5.03
CA GLY A 32 -2.17 3.99 5.60
C GLY A 32 -1.95 5.15 4.63
N PHE A 33 -1.53 4.85 3.40
CA PHE A 33 -1.39 5.88 2.35
C PHE A 33 -2.71 6.56 1.98
N LEU A 34 -3.81 5.81 1.92
CA LEU A 34 -5.13 6.37 1.64
C LEU A 34 -5.62 7.29 2.77
N GLY A 35 -5.34 6.94 4.02
CA GLY A 35 -5.59 7.79 5.18
C GLY A 35 -4.84 9.12 5.05
N GLU A 36 -3.55 9.07 4.74
CA GLU A 36 -2.74 10.29 4.54
C GLU A 36 -3.27 11.14 3.37
N ALA A 37 -3.65 10.50 2.27
CA ALA A 37 -4.12 11.20 1.08
C ALA A 37 -5.52 11.83 1.23
N HIS A 38 -6.41 11.24 2.01
CA HIS A 38 -7.82 11.65 2.07
C HIS A 38 -8.19 12.37 3.37
N VAL A 39 -7.55 12.04 4.48
CA VAL A 39 -7.84 12.63 5.80
C VAL A 39 -6.60 13.24 6.47
N GLY A 40 -5.43 13.17 5.83
CA GLY A 40 -4.19 13.74 6.36
C GLY A 40 -3.58 12.98 7.54
N LYS A 41 -4.02 11.73 7.77
CA LYS A 41 -3.62 10.92 8.92
C LYS A 41 -3.17 9.53 8.51
N GLY A 42 -2.02 9.09 9.04
CA GLY A 42 -1.60 7.70 8.91
C GLY A 42 -2.50 6.74 9.72
N LEU A 43 -2.43 5.45 9.39
CA LEU A 43 -3.31 4.41 9.96
C LEU A 43 -3.28 4.33 11.51
N GLY A 44 -2.18 4.75 12.15
CA GLY A 44 -2.07 4.75 13.62
C GLY A 44 -2.79 5.90 14.32
N TYR A 45 -3.20 6.93 13.59
CA TYR A 45 -3.82 8.16 14.13
C TYR A 45 -5.19 8.47 13.54
N ILE A 46 -5.68 7.61 12.64
CA ILE A 46 -6.99 7.75 12.02
C ILE A 46 -8.08 7.37 13.02
N GLU A 47 -9.14 8.15 13.07
CA GLU A 47 -10.31 7.84 13.89
C GLU A 47 -11.18 6.76 13.22
N ASP A 48 -12.06 6.10 14.00
CA ASP A 48 -12.90 5.00 13.52
C ASP A 48 -13.79 5.43 12.32
N ASP A 49 -14.39 6.61 12.37
CA ASP A 49 -15.27 7.16 11.33
C ASP A 49 -14.50 7.55 10.06
N GLU A 50 -13.31 8.14 10.22
CA GLU A 50 -12.39 8.46 9.14
C GLU A 50 -11.89 7.18 8.43
N LEU A 51 -11.58 6.14 9.21
CA LEU A 51 -11.17 4.84 8.68
C LEU A 51 -12.30 4.20 7.87
N ILE A 52 -13.53 4.24 8.39
CA ILE A 52 -14.72 3.77 7.67
C ILE A 52 -14.89 4.52 6.34
N ALA A 53 -14.73 5.84 6.33
CA ALA A 53 -14.83 6.64 5.11
C ALA A 53 -13.77 6.25 4.07
N VAL A 54 -12.51 6.05 4.50
CA VAL A 54 -11.42 5.57 3.64
C VAL A 54 -11.74 4.17 3.07
N LEU A 55 -12.23 3.25 3.91
CA LEU A 55 -12.59 1.90 3.51
C LEU A 55 -13.75 1.87 2.49
N TYR A 56 -14.80 2.65 2.73
CA TYR A 56 -15.93 2.76 1.81
C TYR A 56 -15.50 3.32 0.46
N ARG A 57 -14.67 4.36 0.46
CA ARG A 57 -14.10 4.94 -0.76
C ARG A 57 -13.31 3.89 -1.54
N HIS A 58 -12.38 3.20 -0.87
CA HIS A 58 -11.54 2.20 -1.53
C HIS A 58 -12.37 1.03 -2.08
N ARG A 59 -13.37 0.54 -1.33
CA ARG A 59 -14.33 -0.48 -1.79
C ARG A 59 -15.08 -0.05 -3.05
N ALA A 60 -15.53 1.20 -3.11
CA ALA A 60 -16.19 1.75 -4.29
C ALA A 60 -15.25 1.79 -5.51
N GLU A 61 -14.00 2.23 -5.32
CA GLU A 61 -12.99 2.25 -6.38
C GLU A 61 -12.67 0.83 -6.90
N LEU A 62 -12.50 -0.16 -6.02
CA LEU A 62 -12.28 -1.55 -6.41
C LEU A 62 -13.46 -2.10 -7.20
N ARG A 63 -14.70 -1.84 -6.75
CA ARG A 63 -15.91 -2.24 -7.47
C ARG A 63 -16.03 -1.58 -8.83
N ALA A 64 -15.68 -0.30 -8.94
CA ALA A 64 -15.68 0.40 -10.21
C ALA A 64 -14.67 -0.21 -11.20
N ARG A 65 -13.50 -0.66 -10.71
CA ARG A 65 -12.50 -1.38 -11.54
C ARG A 65 -12.96 -2.77 -11.97
N LEU A 66 -13.73 -3.46 -11.13
CA LEU A 66 -14.31 -4.76 -11.47
C LEU A 66 -15.49 -4.64 -12.45
N GLY A 67 -16.27 -3.55 -12.35
CA GLY A 67 -17.43 -3.28 -13.20
C GLY A 67 -17.11 -2.51 -14.49
N GLY A 68 -15.93 -1.89 -14.60
CA GLY A 68 -15.47 -1.15 -15.77
C GLY A 68 -14.39 -1.92 -16.54
N THR A 69 -14.38 -1.81 -17.87
CA THR A 69 -13.23 -2.24 -18.68
C THR A 69 -11.95 -1.59 -18.15
N PRO A 70 -10.82 -2.32 -18.02
CA PRO A 70 -9.62 -1.83 -17.37
C PRO A 70 -8.95 -0.79 -18.25
N ASN A 71 -9.36 0.47 -18.14
CA ASN A 71 -8.68 1.58 -18.76
C ASN A 71 -8.51 2.71 -17.76
N GLN A 72 -7.66 2.45 -16.77
CA GLN A 72 -6.81 3.46 -16.16
C GLN A 72 -5.70 2.70 -15.46
N THR A 73 -4.57 2.61 -16.14
CA THR A 73 -3.27 2.27 -15.56
C THR A 73 -3.06 3.22 -14.38
N LEU A 74 -3.33 2.75 -13.15
CA LEU A 74 -2.75 3.42 -11.99
C LEU A 74 -1.25 3.33 -12.19
N GLN A 75 -0.62 4.46 -12.48
CA GLN A 75 0.83 4.56 -12.37
C GLN A 75 1.19 4.09 -10.95
N PRO A 76 2.06 3.08 -10.81
CA PRO A 76 2.69 2.81 -9.53
C PRO A 76 3.44 4.08 -9.14
N ALA A 77 3.00 4.76 -8.09
CA ALA A 77 3.84 5.72 -7.38
C ALA A 77 4.97 4.92 -6.71
N GLY A 78 6.02 4.65 -7.48
CA GLY A 78 7.09 3.74 -7.10
C GLY A 78 8.14 3.61 -8.22
N ALA A 79 8.37 4.69 -8.96
CA ALA A 79 9.55 4.77 -9.80
C ALA A 79 10.77 5.04 -8.90
N ASN A 80 11.70 4.08 -8.93
CA ASN A 80 13.13 4.26 -8.72
C ASN A 80 13.67 4.07 -7.30
N THR A 81 13.80 2.81 -6.88
CA THR A 81 15.08 2.38 -6.30
C THR A 81 15.59 1.17 -7.08
N SER A 82 16.11 1.45 -8.28
CA SER A 82 17.05 0.55 -8.94
C SER A 82 18.33 0.57 -8.10
N VAL A 83 18.49 -0.42 -7.22
CA VAL A 83 19.76 -0.65 -6.53
C VAL A 83 20.70 -1.29 -7.54
N SER A 84 21.43 -0.45 -8.26
CA SER A 84 22.54 -0.87 -9.12
C SER A 84 23.63 -1.46 -8.22
N GLY A 85 23.73 -2.79 -8.19
CA GLY A 85 24.76 -3.52 -7.48
C GLY A 85 26.11 -3.34 -8.16
N SER A 86 26.84 -2.28 -7.82
CA SER A 86 28.29 -2.21 -8.09
C SER A 86 29.01 -2.97 -6.97
N SER A 87 29.24 -4.26 -7.18
CA SER A 87 30.14 -5.06 -6.36
C SER A 87 31.58 -4.61 -6.64
N THR A 88 32.07 -3.63 -5.89
CA THR A 88 33.49 -3.27 -5.87
C THR A 88 34.29 -4.41 -5.24
N ARG A 89 34.85 -5.26 -6.11
CA ARG A 89 35.91 -6.19 -5.75
C ARG A 89 37.16 -5.34 -5.44
N PRO A 90 37.75 -5.40 -4.24
CA PRO A 90 39.00 -4.71 -3.99
C PRO A 90 40.11 -5.38 -4.82
N GLU A 91 40.68 -4.59 -5.72
CA GLU A 91 41.93 -4.85 -6.41
C GLU A 91 43.07 -4.77 -5.39
N VAL A 92 43.70 -5.91 -5.09
CA VAL A 92 44.89 -5.96 -4.24
C VAL A 92 46.09 -5.57 -5.12
N ALA A 93 46.70 -4.43 -4.79
CA ALA A 93 47.86 -3.86 -5.48
C ALA A 93 49.11 -4.77 -5.37
N PRO A 94 50.01 -4.75 -6.37
CA PRO A 94 51.27 -5.47 -6.33
C PRO A 94 52.29 -4.70 -5.46
N ALA A 95 52.88 -5.37 -4.47
CA ALA A 95 54.05 -4.87 -3.75
C ALA A 95 55.32 -5.33 -4.47
N ALA A 96 56.06 -4.38 -5.03
CA ALA A 96 57.40 -4.57 -5.56
C ALA A 96 58.45 -4.42 -4.46
N GLU A 97 59.36 -5.40 -4.44
CA GLU A 97 60.81 -5.36 -4.18
C GLU A 97 61.39 -4.58 -2.98
N LEU A 98 62.16 -5.33 -2.17
CA LEU A 98 63.46 -4.93 -1.61
C LEU A 98 64.48 -6.04 -1.89
#